data_AF-A0A5E3XNY8-F1
#
_entry.id   AF-A0A5E3XNY8-F1
#
_cell.length_a   1.000
_cell.length_b   1.000
_cell.length_c   1.000
_cell.angle_alpha   90.00
_cell.angle_beta   90.00
_cell.angle_gamma   90.00
#
_symmetry.space_group_name_H-M   'P 1'
#
loop_
_entity.id
_entity.type
_entity.pdbx_description
1 polymer ?
#
loop_
_entity_poly.entity_id
_entity_poly.type
_entity_poly.pdbx_seq_one_letter_code
_entity_poly.pdbx_strand_id
1 'polypeptide(L)'
;MAPAMLHGVMPEPFYTHFCKAAAAVRILHQRSVKRDDLDKAYVLMNQVCEEFEWIYCARKTARIHLVRHAIHIAHHQARDATRFGMGSYLSQYTCERSIGILEALVRQPSNPYKNLSNEAVLLAQLHALYARAPELDPHRDNGKLPHTAIKLDGDYALLHATERTPHEVKPEERAAIVRYMASFGVAVHNEWDGAITRWARLRLPNGQVARCAWRETLKELHKLRISRNIKIIHGDEIAFGEVLYYFQIKIRGSERTVAMVHMYDEPDADLLKDTFGTYYSCEQVPLYANKGLVVVDYTSIDSVVAMIPRDGRWFLVEKITLASGTLAGIPEEIQPEPDFV
;
A
#
# COMPACT_ATOMS: atom_id res chain seq x y z
N MET A 1 1.52 4.21 11.21
CA MET A 1 1.87 5.61 11.51
C MET A 1 2.31 5.80 12.95
N ALA A 2 1.54 5.34 13.94
CA ALA A 2 1.82 5.60 15.35
C ALA A 2 3.25 5.26 15.84
N PRO A 3 3.91 4.16 15.42
CA PRO A 3 5.29 3.87 15.85
C PRO A 3 6.29 4.97 15.50
N ALA A 4 6.14 5.58 14.32
CA ALA A 4 6.91 6.75 13.97
C ALA A 4 6.53 7.89 14.92
N MET A 5 5.28 8.33 14.95
CA MET A 5 4.83 9.51 15.73
C MET A 5 5.18 9.47 17.22
N LEU A 6 5.21 8.28 17.83
CA LEU A 6 5.51 8.11 19.26
C LEU A 6 7.00 8.01 19.56
N HIS A 7 7.86 7.84 18.54
CA HIS A 7 9.31 7.82 18.70
C HIS A 7 9.80 9.14 19.32
N GLY A 8 10.56 9.05 20.41
CA GLY A 8 11.05 10.20 21.18
C GLY A 8 10.01 10.90 22.05
N VAL A 9 8.73 10.49 21.99
CA VAL A 9 7.63 11.04 22.80
C VAL A 9 7.21 10.06 23.89
N MET A 10 7.06 8.78 23.54
CA MET A 10 6.71 7.72 24.48
C MET A 10 7.99 7.20 25.15
N PRO A 11 8.07 7.17 26.49
CA PRO A 11 9.25 6.67 27.19
C PRO A 11 9.33 5.14 27.15
N GLU A 12 10.53 4.61 27.35
CA GLU A 12 10.74 3.18 27.60
C GLU A 12 10.20 2.77 28.98
N PRO A 13 9.72 1.53 29.16
CA PRO A 13 9.63 0.43 28.17
C PRO A 13 8.37 0.47 27.28
N PHE A 14 7.53 1.50 27.42
CA PHE A 14 6.21 1.55 26.77
C PHE A 14 6.31 1.67 25.25
N TYR A 15 7.32 2.38 24.74
CA TYR A 15 7.52 2.54 23.31
C TYR A 15 7.87 1.22 22.63
N THR A 16 8.87 0.50 23.17
CA THR A 16 9.24 -0.84 22.66
C THR A 16 8.06 -1.81 22.69
N HIS A 17 7.31 -1.83 23.80
CA HIS A 17 6.09 -2.64 23.92
C HIS A 17 5.06 -2.33 22.84
N PHE A 18 4.79 -1.04 22.61
CA PHE A 18 3.88 -0.58 21.58
C PHE A 18 4.34 -0.98 20.17
N CYS A 19 5.65 -0.87 19.87
CA CYS A 19 6.22 -1.27 18.59
C CYS A 19 6.04 -2.78 18.32
N LYS A 20 6.21 -3.66 19.31
CA LYS A 20 5.91 -5.10 19.15
C LYS A 20 4.45 -5.35 18.78
N ALA A 21 3.54 -4.71 19.51
CA ALA A 21 2.11 -4.83 19.23
C ALA A 21 1.78 -4.33 17.82
N ALA A 22 2.31 -3.17 17.44
CA ALA A 22 2.13 -2.61 16.11
C ALA A 22 2.70 -3.51 15.00
N ALA A 23 3.83 -4.16 15.23
CA ALA A 23 4.44 -5.11 14.28
C ALA A 23 3.53 -6.29 14.03
N ALA A 24 3.05 -6.93 15.10
CA ALA A 24 2.15 -8.07 14.99
C ALA A 24 0.81 -7.69 14.35
N VAL A 25 0.22 -6.55 14.75
CA VAL A 25 -1.02 -6.04 14.17
C VAL A 25 -0.89 -5.80 12.67
N ARG A 26 0.24 -5.23 12.20
CA ARG A 26 0.48 -5.01 10.76
C ARG A 26 0.45 -6.30 9.97
N ILE A 27 1.08 -7.36 10.48
CA ILE A 27 1.07 -8.68 9.85
C ILE A 27 -0.36 -9.25 9.85
N LEU A 28 -1.02 -9.24 11.00
CA LEU A 28 -2.35 -9.85 11.18
C LEU A 28 -3.47 -9.14 10.40
N HIS A 29 -3.23 -7.92 9.91
CA HIS A 29 -4.19 -7.18 9.08
C HIS A 29 -3.85 -7.18 7.59
N GLN A 30 -2.85 -7.97 7.17
CA GLN A 30 -2.66 -8.25 5.74
C GLN A 30 -3.75 -9.22 5.27
N ARG A 31 -4.16 -9.10 3.99
CA ARG A 31 -5.14 -10.03 3.38
C ARG A 31 -4.57 -11.42 3.18
N SER A 32 -3.30 -11.50 2.79
CA SER A 32 -2.53 -12.72 2.62
C SER A 32 -1.18 -12.52 3.27
N VAL A 33 -0.64 -13.57 3.87
CA VAL A 33 0.54 -13.53 4.71
C VAL A 33 1.27 -14.86 4.61
N LYS A 34 2.61 -14.83 4.67
CA LYS A 34 3.41 -16.06 4.70
C LYS A 34 3.31 -16.72 6.07
N ARG A 35 3.54 -18.03 6.13
CA ARG A 35 3.50 -18.78 7.39
C ARG A 35 4.50 -18.23 8.42
N ASP A 36 5.72 -17.95 7.98
CA ASP A 36 6.79 -17.42 8.85
C ASP A 36 6.42 -16.07 9.47
N ASP A 37 5.72 -15.21 8.71
CA ASP A 37 5.23 -13.93 9.20
C ASP A 37 4.13 -14.13 10.25
N LEU A 38 3.22 -15.10 10.07
CA LEU A 38 2.22 -15.46 11.09
C LEU A 38 2.87 -16.00 12.36
N ASP A 39 3.88 -16.85 12.25
CA ASP A 39 4.61 -17.38 13.40
C ASP A 39 5.34 -16.25 14.15
N LYS A 40 5.93 -15.30 13.41
CA LYS A 40 6.48 -14.07 14.00
C LYS A 40 5.41 -13.24 14.72
N ALA A 41 4.23 -13.04 14.11
CA ALA A 41 3.14 -12.29 14.74
C ALA A 41 2.63 -13.00 16.01
N TYR A 42 2.58 -14.33 16.02
CA TYR A 42 2.22 -15.12 17.19
C TYR A 42 3.22 -14.92 18.34
N VAL A 43 4.52 -14.99 18.06
CA VAL A 43 5.58 -14.74 19.06
C VAL A 43 5.47 -13.32 19.62
N LEU A 44 5.34 -12.31 18.75
CA LEU A 44 5.22 -10.92 19.16
C LEU A 44 3.97 -10.66 20.02
N MET A 45 2.82 -11.23 19.67
CA MET A 45 1.60 -11.05 20.47
C MET A 45 1.70 -11.69 21.86
N ASN A 46 2.32 -12.88 21.98
CA ASN A 46 2.56 -13.49 23.28
C ASN A 46 3.48 -12.62 24.16
N GLN A 47 4.58 -12.12 23.58
CA GLN A 47 5.48 -11.18 24.28
C GLN A 47 4.73 -9.92 24.72
N VAL A 48 3.87 -9.36 23.86
CA VAL A 48 3.03 -8.20 24.21
C VAL A 48 2.12 -8.51 25.39
N CYS A 49 1.49 -9.69 25.43
CA CYS A 49 0.65 -10.11 26.56
C CYS A 49 1.44 -10.26 27.86
N GLU A 50 2.60 -10.91 27.82
CA GLU A 50 3.47 -11.10 28.98
C GLU A 50 4.00 -9.77 29.52
N GLU A 51 4.55 -8.94 28.64
CA GLU A 51 5.09 -7.62 28.99
C GLU A 51 4.00 -6.67 29.49
N PHE A 52 2.77 -6.78 28.99
CA PHE A 52 1.67 -5.96 29.47
C PHE A 52 1.41 -6.19 30.97
N GLU A 53 1.44 -7.45 31.39
CA GLU A 53 1.23 -7.82 32.80
C GLU A 53 2.32 -7.24 33.71
N TRP A 54 3.56 -7.21 33.24
CA TRP A 54 4.70 -6.63 33.95
C TRP A 54 4.66 -5.10 33.98
N ILE A 55 4.53 -4.48 32.80
CA ILE A 55 4.67 -3.03 32.61
C ILE A 55 3.50 -2.26 33.23
N TYR A 56 2.26 -2.71 33.02
CA TYR A 56 1.07 -1.95 33.41
C TYR A 56 0.43 -2.49 34.70
N CYS A 57 0.40 -3.82 34.85
CA CYS A 57 -0.31 -4.46 35.96
C CYS A 57 0.60 -4.82 37.14
N ALA A 58 1.92 -4.84 36.94
CA ALA A 58 2.91 -5.29 37.90
C ALA A 58 2.56 -6.66 38.53
N ARG A 59 1.85 -7.53 37.78
CA ARG A 59 1.32 -8.83 38.23
C ARG A 59 0.46 -8.77 39.51
N LYS A 60 -0.13 -7.62 39.81
CA LYS A 60 -0.99 -7.45 40.99
C LYS A 60 -2.39 -7.96 40.68
N THR A 61 -2.88 -8.92 41.47
CA THR A 61 -4.25 -9.46 41.34
C THR A 61 -5.31 -8.37 41.34
N ALA A 62 -5.12 -7.30 42.13
CA ALA A 62 -6.01 -6.15 42.17
C ALA A 62 -6.14 -5.41 40.82
N ARG A 63 -5.21 -5.60 39.87
CA ARG A 63 -5.19 -4.95 38.55
C ARG A 63 -5.54 -5.89 37.39
N ILE A 64 -5.80 -7.17 37.67
CA ILE A 64 -6.04 -8.18 36.62
C ILE A 64 -7.27 -7.88 35.75
N HIS A 65 -8.24 -7.15 36.30
CA HIS A 65 -9.44 -6.73 35.59
C HIS A 65 -9.14 -5.80 34.41
N LEU A 66 -8.00 -5.08 34.42
CA LEU A 66 -7.54 -4.23 33.32
C LEU A 66 -6.97 -5.04 32.15
N VAL A 67 -6.40 -6.22 32.43
CA VAL A 67 -5.70 -7.06 31.46
C VAL A 67 -6.67 -7.58 30.40
N ARG A 68 -7.80 -8.14 30.84
CA ARG A 68 -8.71 -8.85 29.93
C ARG A 68 -9.26 -7.93 28.85
N HIS A 69 -9.70 -6.72 29.17
CA HIS A 69 -10.20 -5.80 28.15
C HIS A 69 -9.10 -5.28 27.21
N ALA A 70 -7.87 -5.11 27.71
CA ALA A 70 -6.79 -4.51 26.94
C ALA A 70 -6.09 -5.49 25.97
N ILE A 71 -5.92 -6.76 26.36
CA ILE A 71 -5.10 -7.72 25.60
C ILE A 71 -5.82 -9.02 25.23
N HIS A 72 -7.14 -9.16 25.47
CA HIS A 72 -7.87 -10.38 25.11
C HIS A 72 -7.71 -10.74 23.63
N ILE A 73 -7.93 -9.77 22.73
CA ILE A 73 -7.76 -9.99 21.30
C ILE A 73 -6.32 -10.36 20.98
N ALA A 74 -5.34 -9.64 21.53
CA ALA A 74 -3.91 -9.91 21.29
C ALA A 74 -3.54 -11.38 21.61
N HIS A 75 -4.11 -11.95 22.67
CA HIS A 75 -3.82 -13.32 23.10
C HIS A 75 -4.22 -14.40 22.08
N HIS A 76 -5.29 -14.20 21.33
CA HIS A 76 -5.81 -15.22 20.41
C HIS A 76 -5.77 -14.83 18.93
N GLN A 77 -5.57 -13.54 18.60
CA GLN A 77 -5.71 -13.03 17.23
C GLN A 77 -4.83 -13.75 16.20
N ALA A 78 -3.58 -14.07 16.55
CA ALA A 78 -2.69 -14.80 15.64
C ALA A 78 -3.13 -16.25 15.41
N ARG A 79 -3.71 -16.90 16.43
CA ARG A 79 -4.27 -18.26 16.29
C ARG A 79 -5.55 -18.23 15.48
N ASP A 80 -6.41 -17.25 15.75
CA ASP A 80 -7.67 -17.06 15.05
C ASP A 80 -7.47 -16.76 13.57
N ALA A 81 -6.38 -16.07 13.20
CA ALA A 81 -6.03 -15.84 11.80
C ALA A 81 -5.98 -17.14 10.97
N THR A 82 -5.56 -18.25 11.59
CA THR A 82 -5.51 -19.57 10.93
C THR A 82 -6.86 -20.30 10.88
N ARG A 83 -7.79 -19.95 11.77
CA ARG A 83 -9.10 -20.64 11.91
C ARG A 83 -10.23 -19.90 11.20
N PHE A 84 -10.25 -18.58 11.33
CA PHE A 84 -11.34 -17.70 10.89
C PHE A 84 -10.90 -16.71 9.81
N GLY A 85 -9.62 -16.71 9.46
CA GLY A 85 -9.02 -15.79 8.51
C GLY A 85 -8.41 -14.55 9.17
N MET A 86 -7.63 -13.82 8.38
CA MET A 86 -6.86 -12.65 8.81
C MET A 86 -7.71 -11.56 9.48
N GLY A 87 -7.09 -10.79 10.37
CA GLY A 87 -7.70 -9.68 11.08
C GLY A 87 -8.32 -8.62 10.16
N SER A 88 -7.85 -8.48 8.92
CA SER A 88 -8.51 -7.62 7.93
C SER A 88 -9.97 -7.98 7.66
N TYR A 89 -10.33 -9.26 7.78
CA TYR A 89 -11.69 -9.75 7.53
C TYR A 89 -12.59 -9.60 8.77
N LEU A 90 -12.00 -9.65 9.95
CA LEU A 90 -12.69 -9.62 11.24
C LEU A 90 -12.64 -8.24 11.92
N SER A 91 -11.93 -7.28 11.33
CA SER A 91 -11.72 -5.96 11.94
C SER A 91 -13.02 -5.19 12.10
N GLN A 92 -13.11 -4.43 13.19
CA GLN A 92 -14.20 -3.48 13.43
C GLN A 92 -14.39 -2.52 12.27
N TYR A 93 -13.34 -2.16 11.52
CA TYR A 93 -13.46 -1.32 10.33
C TYR A 93 -14.43 -1.87 9.28
N THR A 94 -14.42 -3.20 9.06
CA THR A 94 -15.37 -3.83 8.14
C THR A 94 -16.79 -3.73 8.68
N CYS A 95 -16.97 -3.93 9.99
CA CYS A 95 -18.27 -3.76 10.64
C CYS A 95 -18.75 -2.30 10.59
N GLU A 96 -17.91 -1.32 10.92
CA GLU A 96 -18.22 0.11 10.88
C GLU A 96 -18.56 0.58 9.47
N ARG A 97 -17.82 0.08 8.47
CA ARG A 97 -18.13 0.35 7.07
C ARG A 97 -19.48 -0.25 6.68
N SER A 98 -19.77 -1.47 7.09
CA SER A 98 -21.09 -2.08 6.88
C SER A 98 -22.19 -1.30 7.59
N ILE A 99 -21.96 -0.81 8.81
CA ILE A 99 -22.90 0.05 9.54
C ILE A 99 -23.16 1.32 8.72
N GLY A 100 -22.13 2.05 8.29
CA GLY A 100 -22.31 3.28 7.51
C GLY A 100 -23.01 3.05 6.16
N ILE A 101 -22.75 1.92 5.49
CA ILE A 101 -23.47 1.54 4.27
C ILE A 101 -24.94 1.29 4.57
N LEU A 102 -25.24 0.49 5.60
CA LEU A 102 -26.60 0.12 5.95
C LEU A 102 -27.39 1.34 6.46
N GLU A 103 -26.79 2.18 7.29
CA GLU A 103 -27.39 3.44 7.76
C GLU A 103 -27.76 4.36 6.60
N ALA A 104 -26.90 4.49 5.59
CA ALA A 104 -27.19 5.30 4.40
C ALA A 104 -28.36 4.77 3.55
N LEU A 105 -28.70 3.48 3.72
CA LEU A 105 -29.82 2.84 3.02
C LEU A 105 -31.14 2.88 3.82
N VAL A 106 -31.11 3.19 5.12
CA VAL A 106 -32.34 3.36 5.91
C VAL A 106 -33.03 4.65 5.50
N ARG A 107 -34.16 4.52 4.81
CA ARG A 107 -34.93 5.66 4.27
C ARG A 107 -36.27 5.88 4.97
N GLN A 108 -36.73 4.94 5.80
CA GLN A 108 -38.04 5.01 6.47
C GLN A 108 -37.91 5.16 7.99
N PRO A 109 -38.34 6.30 8.58
CA PRO A 109 -38.22 6.54 10.01
C PRO A 109 -39.29 5.82 10.86
N SER A 110 -40.40 5.36 10.27
CA SER A 110 -41.51 4.75 11.01
C SER A 110 -41.35 3.27 11.33
N ASN A 111 -40.52 2.53 10.58
CA ASN A 111 -40.15 1.15 10.90
C ASN A 111 -38.69 0.86 10.51
N PRO A 112 -37.73 1.48 11.20
CA PRO A 112 -36.33 1.49 10.79
C PRO A 112 -35.71 0.10 10.81
N TYR A 113 -36.05 -0.74 11.80
CA TYR A 113 -35.50 -2.10 11.90
C TYR A 113 -35.99 -3.02 10.78
N LYS A 114 -37.28 -2.95 10.42
CA LYS A 114 -37.80 -3.75 9.29
C LYS A 114 -37.20 -3.29 7.95
N ASN A 115 -37.07 -1.98 7.75
CA ASN A 115 -36.42 -1.45 6.56
C ASN A 115 -34.94 -1.86 6.49
N LEU A 116 -34.20 -1.70 7.58
CA LEU A 116 -32.81 -2.11 7.71
C LEU A 116 -32.61 -3.61 7.39
N SER A 117 -33.44 -4.50 7.96
CA SER A 117 -33.35 -5.93 7.69
C SER A 117 -33.58 -6.26 6.21
N ASN A 118 -34.54 -5.60 5.56
CA ASN A 118 -34.80 -5.80 4.13
C ASN A 118 -33.62 -5.32 3.27
N GLU A 119 -33.06 -4.14 3.57
CA GLU A 119 -31.91 -3.60 2.85
C GLU A 119 -30.67 -4.49 3.03
N ALA A 120 -30.42 -4.99 4.24
CA ALA A 120 -29.31 -5.89 4.51
C ALA A 120 -29.41 -7.20 3.71
N VAL A 121 -30.62 -7.78 3.62
CA VAL A 121 -30.87 -9.00 2.81
C VAL A 121 -30.66 -8.73 1.33
N LEU A 122 -31.21 -7.63 0.79
CA LEU A 122 -31.03 -7.25 -0.61
C LEU A 122 -29.56 -7.02 -0.94
N LEU A 123 -28.83 -6.31 -0.08
CA LEU A 123 -27.41 -6.04 -0.27
C LEU A 123 -26.58 -7.33 -0.22
N ALA A 124 -26.88 -8.25 0.70
CA ALA A 124 -26.23 -9.57 0.75
C ALA A 124 -26.51 -10.38 -0.52
N GLN A 125 -27.75 -10.38 -1.01
CA GLN A 125 -28.13 -11.07 -2.26
C GLN A 125 -27.45 -10.46 -3.48
N LEU A 126 -27.39 -9.12 -3.58
CA LEU A 126 -26.69 -8.42 -4.66
C LEU A 126 -25.19 -8.69 -4.61
N HIS A 127 -24.56 -8.63 -3.44
CA HIS A 127 -23.14 -8.98 -3.28
C HIS A 127 -22.86 -10.44 -3.65
N ALA A 128 -23.73 -11.38 -3.26
CA ALA A 128 -23.61 -12.78 -3.66
C ALA A 128 -23.78 -12.95 -5.18
N LEU A 129 -24.71 -12.23 -5.80
CA LEU A 129 -24.90 -12.19 -7.25
C LEU A 129 -23.65 -11.64 -7.95
N TYR A 130 -23.13 -10.51 -7.50
CA TYR A 130 -21.93 -9.87 -8.07
C TYR A 130 -20.67 -10.72 -7.86
N ALA A 131 -20.57 -11.46 -6.75
CA ALA A 131 -19.47 -12.39 -6.55
C ALA A 131 -19.52 -13.59 -7.53
N ARG A 132 -20.73 -14.07 -7.86
CA ARG A 132 -20.93 -15.20 -8.79
C ARG A 132 -20.93 -14.79 -10.26
N ALA A 133 -21.42 -13.60 -10.56
CA ALA A 133 -21.56 -13.01 -11.90
C ALA A 133 -21.05 -11.56 -11.88
N PRO A 134 -19.71 -11.34 -11.84
CA PRO A 134 -19.12 -10.01 -11.72
C PRO A 134 -19.50 -9.03 -12.84
N GLU A 135 -19.91 -9.52 -14.01
CA GLU A 135 -20.42 -8.72 -15.13
C GLU A 135 -21.73 -7.97 -14.83
N LEU A 136 -22.48 -8.39 -13.81
CA LEU A 136 -23.72 -7.73 -13.40
C LEU A 136 -23.50 -6.61 -12.38
N ASP A 137 -22.30 -6.48 -11.82
CA ASP A 137 -21.99 -5.43 -10.85
C ASP A 137 -21.93 -4.06 -11.55
N PRO A 138 -22.88 -3.14 -11.28
CA PRO A 138 -22.91 -1.82 -11.90
C PRO A 138 -21.75 -0.93 -11.45
N HIS A 139 -21.12 -1.28 -10.32
CA HIS A 139 -19.96 -0.59 -9.76
C HIS A 139 -18.65 -1.25 -10.12
N ARG A 140 -18.67 -2.33 -10.91
CA ARG A 140 -17.46 -2.93 -11.44
C ARG A 140 -16.68 -1.85 -12.18
N ASP A 141 -15.39 -1.76 -11.85
CA ASP A 141 -14.47 -1.00 -12.66
C ASP A 141 -14.41 -1.68 -14.03
N ASN A 142 -15.19 -1.14 -14.97
CA ASN A 142 -15.31 -1.68 -16.32
C ASN A 142 -14.01 -1.53 -17.13
N GLY A 143 -12.90 -1.17 -16.48
CA GLY A 143 -11.63 -0.86 -17.12
C GLY A 143 -11.75 0.31 -18.11
N LYS A 144 -12.84 1.08 -18.03
CA LYS A 144 -13.11 2.19 -18.95
C LYS A 144 -12.12 3.30 -18.67
N LEU A 145 -11.05 3.30 -19.44
CA LEU A 145 -10.06 4.34 -19.42
C LEU A 145 -10.64 5.60 -20.09
N PRO A 146 -10.28 6.81 -19.61
CA PRO A 146 -10.57 8.03 -20.34
C PRO A 146 -10.06 7.94 -21.78
N HIS A 147 -10.74 8.59 -22.73
CA HIS A 147 -10.32 8.60 -24.15
C HIS A 147 -8.87 9.08 -24.36
N THR A 148 -8.34 9.90 -23.44
CA THR A 148 -6.97 10.43 -23.51
C THR A 148 -5.93 9.55 -22.83
N ALA A 149 -6.33 8.40 -22.29
CA ALA A 149 -5.41 7.45 -21.68
C ALA A 149 -4.69 6.61 -22.72
N ILE A 150 -3.42 6.29 -22.46
CA ILE A 150 -2.67 5.32 -23.25
C ILE A 150 -2.64 4.03 -22.45
N LYS A 151 -3.28 2.98 -22.99
CA LYS A 151 -3.25 1.65 -22.39
C LYS A 151 -1.85 1.05 -22.58
N LEU A 152 -1.30 0.49 -21.52
CA LEU A 152 -0.03 -0.24 -21.52
C LEU A 152 -0.30 -1.72 -21.23
N ASP A 153 0.74 -2.54 -21.32
CA ASP A 153 0.64 -3.95 -20.97
C ASP A 153 0.44 -4.12 -19.45
N GLY A 154 -0.11 -5.28 -19.06
CA GLY A 154 -0.30 -5.63 -17.65
C GLY A 154 -1.32 -4.76 -16.90
N ASP A 155 -2.35 -4.24 -17.57
CA ASP A 155 -3.41 -3.38 -17.00
C ASP A 155 -2.93 -2.02 -16.45
N TYR A 156 -1.74 -1.59 -16.86
CA TYR A 156 -1.28 -0.22 -16.64
C TYR A 156 -1.89 0.74 -17.67
N ALA A 157 -1.98 2.02 -17.30
CA ALA A 157 -2.34 3.07 -18.25
C ALA A 157 -1.72 4.42 -17.90
N LEU A 158 -1.16 5.12 -18.88
CA LEU A 158 -0.81 6.53 -18.73
C LEU A 158 -2.08 7.37 -18.78
N LEU A 159 -2.20 8.32 -17.85
CA LEU A 159 -3.35 9.20 -17.76
C LEU A 159 -2.93 10.67 -17.87
N HIS A 160 -3.85 11.50 -18.37
CA HIS A 160 -3.72 12.96 -18.37
C HIS A 160 -3.53 13.49 -16.93
N ALA A 161 -2.76 14.56 -16.66
CA ALA A 161 -2.20 15.55 -17.57
C ALA A 161 -0.99 15.09 -18.39
N THR A 162 -0.99 15.42 -19.68
CA THR A 162 0.16 15.23 -20.58
C THR A 162 0.66 16.59 -21.01
N GLU A 163 1.98 16.73 -21.18
CA GLU A 163 2.58 17.94 -21.67
C GLU A 163 2.30 18.10 -23.16
N ARG A 164 1.98 19.33 -23.60
CA ARG A 164 1.69 19.61 -25.01
C ARG A 164 2.97 19.86 -25.81
N THR A 165 3.97 20.46 -25.17
CA THR A 165 5.24 20.81 -25.77
C THR A 165 6.34 20.01 -25.07
N PRO A 166 7.26 19.36 -25.81
CA PRO A 166 8.39 18.68 -25.21
C PRO A 166 9.18 19.61 -24.27
N HIS A 167 9.54 19.07 -23.11
CA HIS A 167 10.31 19.76 -22.07
C HIS A 167 11.78 19.38 -22.19
N GLU A 168 12.64 20.38 -22.16
CA GLU A 168 14.09 20.17 -22.06
C GLU A 168 14.43 19.62 -20.67
N VAL A 169 15.03 18.44 -20.62
CA VAL A 169 15.42 17.80 -19.35
C VAL A 169 16.61 18.52 -18.71
N LYS A 170 16.62 18.55 -17.38
CA LYS A 170 17.77 19.06 -16.63
C LYS A 170 19.00 18.16 -16.82
N PRO A 171 20.24 18.67 -16.62
CA PRO A 171 21.45 17.87 -16.77
C PRO A 171 21.48 16.59 -15.93
N GLU A 172 20.96 16.64 -14.70
CA GLU A 172 20.93 15.49 -13.79
C GLU A 172 19.94 14.42 -14.26
N GLU A 173 18.78 14.86 -14.76
CA GLU A 173 17.76 14.00 -15.37
C GLU A 173 18.28 13.37 -16.67
N ARG A 174 18.99 14.16 -17.50
CA ARG A 174 19.68 13.67 -18.71
C ARG A 174 20.65 12.56 -18.38
N ALA A 175 21.46 12.73 -17.34
CA ALA A 175 22.41 11.71 -16.90
C ALA A 175 21.70 10.41 -16.46
N ALA A 176 20.56 10.51 -15.78
CA ALA A 176 19.76 9.34 -15.41
C ALA A 176 19.19 8.61 -16.64
N ILE A 177 18.71 9.34 -17.64
CA ILE A 177 18.21 8.78 -18.89
C ILE A 177 19.34 8.09 -19.67
N VAL A 178 20.51 8.72 -19.77
CA VAL A 178 21.69 8.14 -20.43
C VAL A 178 22.11 6.85 -19.75
N ARG A 179 22.17 6.81 -18.40
CA ARG A 179 22.47 5.58 -17.65
C ARG A 179 21.46 4.47 -17.94
N TYR A 180 20.17 4.80 -17.99
CA TYR A 180 19.13 3.84 -18.31
C TYR A 180 19.26 3.32 -19.75
N MET A 181 19.50 4.16 -20.75
CA MET A 181 19.71 3.69 -22.12
C MET A 181 20.98 2.84 -22.27
N ALA A 182 22.04 3.19 -21.54
CA ALA A 182 23.29 2.44 -21.52
C ALA A 182 23.11 1.02 -20.97
N SER A 183 22.18 0.78 -20.03
CA SER A 183 21.88 -0.58 -19.53
C SER A 183 21.27 -1.48 -20.61
N PHE A 184 20.65 -0.91 -21.64
CA PHE A 184 20.20 -1.61 -22.84
C PHE A 184 21.26 -1.62 -23.95
N GLY A 185 22.50 -1.22 -23.67
CA GLY A 185 23.57 -1.13 -24.65
C GLY A 185 23.29 -0.14 -25.77
N VAL A 186 22.54 0.93 -25.49
CA VAL A 186 22.25 2.01 -26.44
C VAL A 186 22.96 3.27 -25.97
N ALA A 187 23.83 3.81 -26.82
CA ALA A 187 24.40 5.14 -26.60
C ALA A 187 23.38 6.19 -27.02
N VAL A 188 23.19 7.21 -26.18
CA VAL A 188 22.37 8.38 -26.53
C VAL A 188 23.09 9.14 -27.63
N HIS A 189 22.39 9.40 -28.74
CA HIS A 189 22.97 10.16 -29.85
C HIS A 189 23.35 11.57 -29.40
N ASN A 190 24.50 12.07 -29.86
CA ASN A 190 24.99 13.41 -29.49
C ASN A 190 24.01 14.53 -29.89
N GLU A 191 23.17 14.28 -30.89
CA GLU A 191 22.16 15.23 -31.39
C GLU A 191 20.81 15.13 -30.66
N TRP A 192 20.67 14.26 -29.65
CA TRP A 192 19.45 14.29 -28.84
C TRP A 192 19.39 15.60 -28.06
N ASP A 193 18.38 16.39 -28.39
CA ASP A 193 18.07 17.71 -27.83
C ASP A 193 17.61 17.67 -26.35
N GLY A 194 17.46 16.47 -25.78
CA GLY A 194 17.01 16.29 -24.41
C GLY A 194 15.52 16.58 -24.23
N ALA A 195 14.75 16.72 -25.30
CA ALA A 195 13.34 17.05 -25.19
C ALA A 195 12.50 15.79 -24.92
N ILE A 196 11.65 15.83 -23.89
CA ILE A 196 10.73 14.75 -23.54
C ILE A 196 9.30 15.26 -23.34
N THR A 197 8.31 14.44 -23.69
CA THR A 197 6.92 14.71 -23.31
C THR A 197 6.61 14.04 -21.98
N ARG A 198 6.09 14.81 -21.01
CA ARG A 198 5.77 14.30 -19.67
C ARG A 198 4.30 13.94 -19.51
N TRP A 199 4.05 12.85 -18.79
CA TRP A 199 2.75 12.45 -18.28
C TRP A 199 2.72 12.57 -16.77
N ALA A 200 1.56 12.93 -16.24
CA ALA A 200 1.41 13.26 -14.84
C ALA A 200 1.02 12.07 -13.96
N ARG A 201 0.51 11.00 -14.56
CA ARG A 201 -0.20 9.93 -13.85
C ARG A 201 -0.02 8.59 -14.53
N LEU A 202 0.17 7.56 -13.72
CA LEU A 202 0.15 6.16 -14.10
C LEU A 202 -0.92 5.46 -13.28
N ARG A 203 -1.85 4.78 -13.96
CA ARG A 203 -2.75 3.82 -13.33
C ARG A 203 -2.01 2.49 -13.20
N LEU A 204 -2.01 1.96 -12.00
CA LEU A 204 -1.42 0.66 -11.66
C LEU A 204 -2.48 -0.46 -11.80
N PRO A 205 -2.08 -1.74 -11.90
CA PRO A 205 -2.99 -2.88 -12.04
C PRO A 205 -3.88 -3.03 -10.80
N ASN A 206 -3.36 -2.60 -9.65
CA ASN A 206 -4.07 -2.57 -8.38
C ASN A 206 -5.17 -1.48 -8.32
N GLY A 207 -5.38 -0.71 -9.38
CA GLY A 207 -6.35 0.38 -9.48
C GLY A 207 -5.90 1.70 -8.86
N GLN A 208 -4.73 1.74 -8.21
CA GLN A 208 -4.17 2.98 -7.70
C GLN A 208 -3.71 3.88 -8.87
N VAL A 209 -3.76 5.18 -8.64
CA VAL A 209 -3.23 6.17 -9.58
C VAL A 209 -2.01 6.81 -8.93
N ALA A 210 -0.83 6.39 -9.38
CA ALA A 210 0.44 6.99 -9.03
C ALA A 210 0.58 8.31 -9.80
N ARG A 211 0.59 9.42 -9.07
CA ARG A 211 0.80 10.77 -9.64
C ARG A 211 2.29 11.09 -9.65
N CYS A 212 2.64 12.32 -10.02
CA CYS A 212 4.01 12.78 -10.04
C CYS A 212 4.15 14.19 -9.44
N ALA A 213 5.38 14.53 -9.07
CA ALA A 213 5.73 15.83 -8.49
C ALA A 213 5.36 16.97 -9.43
N TRP A 214 5.63 16.87 -10.73
CA TRP A 214 5.38 17.94 -11.72
C TRP A 214 3.99 18.59 -11.64
N ARG A 215 2.94 17.80 -11.35
CA ARG A 215 1.57 18.34 -11.20
C ARG A 215 1.11 18.48 -9.77
N GLU A 216 1.62 17.68 -8.85
CA GLU A 216 1.21 17.77 -7.46
C GLU A 216 1.83 18.97 -6.73
N THR A 217 3.07 19.35 -7.05
CA THR A 217 3.77 20.49 -6.41
C THR A 217 3.18 21.85 -6.78
N LEU A 218 2.36 21.91 -7.82
CA LEU A 218 1.59 23.12 -8.19
C LEU A 218 0.41 23.39 -7.24
N LYS A 219 0.09 22.46 -6.34
CA LYS A 219 -0.99 22.58 -5.36
C LYS A 219 -0.42 22.83 -3.98
N GLU A 220 -1.16 23.60 -3.20
CA GLU A 220 -0.85 23.80 -1.79
C GLU A 220 -0.93 22.47 -1.02
N LEU A 221 0.02 22.26 -0.11
CA LEU A 221 0.20 20.99 0.60
C LEU A 221 -1.07 20.54 1.35
N HIS A 222 -1.77 21.47 2.00
CA HIS A 222 -2.98 21.17 2.79
C HIS A 222 -4.19 20.76 1.92
N LYS A 223 -4.17 21.04 0.61
CA LYS A 223 -5.20 20.62 -0.36
C LYS A 223 -4.82 19.33 -1.09
N LEU A 224 -3.63 18.80 -0.82
CA LEU A 224 -3.04 17.71 -1.58
C LEU A 224 -3.07 16.41 -0.79
N ARG A 225 -3.73 15.40 -1.37
CA ARG A 225 -3.44 14.01 -1.03
C ARG A 225 -2.29 13.53 -1.92
N ILE A 226 -1.09 13.49 -1.35
CA ILE A 226 0.14 13.09 -2.03
C ILE A 226 -0.01 11.64 -2.51
N SER A 227 0.28 11.42 -3.80
CA SER A 227 0.22 10.09 -4.43
C SER A 227 1.35 9.86 -5.43
N ARG A 228 2.46 10.60 -5.25
CA ARG A 228 3.65 10.54 -6.10
C ARG A 228 4.79 9.69 -5.55
N ASN A 229 4.69 9.19 -4.32
CA ASN A 229 5.68 8.27 -3.76
C ASN A 229 5.27 6.84 -4.07
N ILE A 230 6.22 6.03 -4.52
CA ILE A 230 5.98 4.69 -5.02
C ILE A 230 6.91 3.67 -4.36
N LYS A 231 6.42 2.43 -4.30
CA LYS A 231 7.19 1.22 -4.05
C LYS A 231 7.59 0.60 -5.37
N ILE A 232 8.88 0.35 -5.52
CA ILE A 232 9.51 -0.22 -6.70
C ILE A 232 9.99 -1.62 -6.34
N ILE A 233 9.68 -2.60 -7.19
CA ILE A 233 10.14 -3.98 -7.05
C ILE A 233 11.03 -4.30 -8.24
N HIS A 234 12.27 -4.71 -7.95
CA HIS A 234 13.22 -5.17 -8.94
C HIS A 234 13.83 -6.51 -8.51
N GLY A 235 13.30 -7.61 -9.05
CA GLY A 235 13.62 -8.94 -8.53
C GLY A 235 13.14 -9.06 -7.08
N ASP A 236 14.07 -9.37 -6.17
CA ASP A 236 13.82 -9.47 -4.73
C ASP A 236 14.07 -8.15 -3.97
N GLU A 237 14.58 -7.12 -4.66
CA GLU A 237 14.87 -5.82 -4.05
C GLU A 237 13.63 -4.92 -4.04
N ILE A 238 13.37 -4.32 -2.88
CA ILE A 238 12.32 -3.33 -2.67
C ILE A 238 12.99 -1.98 -2.46
N ALA A 239 12.61 -1.00 -3.28
CA ALA A 239 13.06 0.37 -3.14
C ALA A 239 11.86 1.33 -3.11
N PHE A 240 12.10 2.55 -2.66
CA PHE A 240 11.09 3.60 -2.62
C PHE A 240 11.60 4.85 -3.33
N GLY A 241 10.69 5.59 -3.95
CA GLY A 241 11.06 6.84 -4.61
C GLY A 241 9.87 7.75 -4.86
N GLU A 242 10.17 9.02 -5.08
CA GLU A 242 9.24 10.06 -5.51
C GLU A 242 9.25 10.19 -7.03
N VAL A 243 8.11 9.96 -7.68
CA VAL A 243 8.00 10.12 -9.14
C VAL A 243 7.98 11.61 -9.48
N LEU A 244 8.93 12.04 -10.31
CA LEU A 244 8.98 13.40 -10.83
C LEU A 244 8.02 13.59 -12.01
N TYR A 245 8.03 12.64 -12.95
CA TYR A 245 7.13 12.55 -14.10
C TYR A 245 7.26 11.18 -14.79
N TYR A 246 6.27 10.84 -15.62
CA TYR A 246 6.32 9.70 -16.53
C TYR A 246 6.62 10.16 -17.95
N PHE A 247 7.26 9.35 -18.78
CA PHE A 247 7.57 9.68 -20.16
C PHE A 247 7.76 8.41 -20.99
N GLN A 248 7.75 8.55 -22.32
CA GLN A 248 8.02 7.45 -23.24
C GLN A 248 9.35 7.69 -23.96
N ILE A 249 10.15 6.64 -24.11
CA ILE A 249 11.43 6.66 -24.83
C ILE A 249 11.51 5.50 -25.81
N LYS A 250 12.17 5.71 -26.94
CA LYS A 250 12.43 4.66 -27.92
C LYS A 250 13.81 4.07 -27.70
N ILE A 251 13.88 2.78 -27.39
CA ILE A 251 15.11 2.03 -27.22
C ILE A 251 15.10 0.88 -28.23
N ARG A 252 16.07 0.87 -29.16
CA ARG A 252 16.18 -0.13 -30.24
C ARG A 252 14.88 -0.30 -31.05
N GLY A 253 14.19 0.80 -31.34
CA GLY A 253 12.93 0.80 -32.09
C GLY A 253 11.69 0.41 -31.28
N SER A 254 11.83 -0.05 -30.04
CA SER A 254 10.73 -0.32 -29.12
C SER A 254 10.45 0.90 -28.25
N GLU A 255 9.19 1.35 -28.24
CA GLU A 255 8.72 2.39 -27.32
C GLU A 255 8.52 1.80 -25.92
N ARG A 256 9.15 2.43 -24.93
CA ARG A 256 9.07 2.06 -23.52
C ARG A 256 8.51 3.19 -22.71
N THR A 257 7.60 2.87 -21.82
CA THR A 257 7.10 3.81 -20.81
C THR A 257 7.96 3.71 -19.56
N VAL A 258 8.40 4.84 -19.06
CA VAL A 258 9.30 4.90 -17.90
C VAL A 258 8.90 6.04 -16.97
N ALA A 259 9.38 5.98 -15.73
CA ALA A 259 9.23 7.03 -14.74
C ALA A 259 10.59 7.61 -14.37
N MET A 260 10.68 8.93 -14.30
CA MET A 260 11.80 9.61 -13.65
C MET A 260 11.52 9.65 -12.15
N VAL A 261 12.42 9.07 -11.35
CA VAL A 261 12.22 8.87 -9.91
C VAL A 261 13.39 9.45 -9.13
N HIS A 262 13.05 10.18 -8.07
CA HIS A 262 13.98 10.64 -7.05
C HIS A 262 13.96 9.66 -5.88
N MET A 263 15.07 8.95 -5.68
CA MET A 263 15.13 7.79 -4.78
C MET A 263 15.23 8.18 -3.30
N TYR A 264 14.61 7.36 -2.46
CA TYR A 264 14.91 7.30 -1.02
C TYR A 264 16.01 6.27 -0.78
N ASP A 265 16.79 6.47 0.29
CA ASP A 265 17.86 5.54 0.66
C ASP A 265 17.36 4.35 1.50
N GLU A 266 18.30 3.55 1.96
CA GLU A 266 18.05 2.43 2.88
C GLU A 266 17.60 2.94 4.26
N PRO A 267 16.71 2.21 4.94
CA PRO A 267 16.25 2.63 6.25
C PRO A 267 17.39 2.58 7.27
N ASP A 268 17.26 3.39 8.32
CA ASP A 268 18.04 3.23 9.55
C ASP A 268 17.84 1.81 10.10
N ALA A 269 18.88 0.98 9.98
CA ALA A 269 18.83 -0.44 10.30
C ALA A 269 18.62 -0.69 11.80
N ASP A 270 19.22 0.13 12.66
CA ASP A 270 19.11 0.02 14.10
C ASP A 270 17.70 0.41 14.54
N LEU A 271 17.19 1.53 14.05
CA LEU A 271 15.82 1.96 14.33
C LEU A 271 14.78 0.95 13.82
N LEU A 272 14.99 0.41 12.63
CA LEU A 272 14.09 -0.59 12.06
C LEU A 272 14.09 -1.86 12.92
N LYS A 273 15.26 -2.29 13.39
CA LYS A 273 15.40 -3.45 14.26
C LYS A 273 14.76 -3.22 15.63
N ASP A 274 15.07 -2.11 16.29
CA ASP A 274 14.59 -1.78 17.63
C ASP A 274 13.07 -1.57 17.66
N THR A 275 12.49 -1.15 16.54
CA THR A 275 11.04 -0.99 16.37
C THR A 275 10.35 -2.19 15.73
N PHE A 276 11.02 -3.35 15.63
CA PHE A 276 10.45 -4.59 15.08
C PHE A 276 9.92 -4.46 13.65
N GLY A 277 10.56 -3.61 12.84
CA GLY A 277 10.16 -3.30 11.47
C GLY A 277 9.02 -2.29 11.36
N THR A 278 8.61 -1.65 12.46
CA THR A 278 7.45 -0.76 12.45
C THR A 278 7.77 0.69 12.12
N TYR A 279 9.02 1.10 12.28
CA TYR A 279 9.49 2.42 11.92
C TYR A 279 10.60 2.33 10.87
N TYR A 280 10.19 2.45 9.61
CA TYR A 280 11.11 2.62 8.48
C TYR A 280 11.38 4.12 8.29
N SER A 281 12.59 4.55 8.59
CA SER A 281 13.05 5.95 8.51
C SER A 281 14.25 6.03 7.59
N CYS A 282 14.16 6.82 6.53
CA CYS A 282 15.20 6.95 5.51
C CYS A 282 15.40 8.42 5.14
N GLU A 283 16.45 8.69 4.40
CA GLU A 283 16.70 10.00 3.79
C GLU A 283 16.33 9.97 2.31
N GLN A 284 16.18 11.15 1.73
CA GLN A 284 16.03 11.28 0.29
C GLN A 284 17.41 11.53 -0.31
N VAL A 285 17.83 10.70 -1.25
CA VAL A 285 19.18 10.74 -1.81
C VAL A 285 19.38 12.08 -2.52
N PRO A 286 20.48 12.82 -2.32
CA PRO A 286 20.68 14.09 -3.02
C PRO A 286 20.59 13.93 -4.55
N LEU A 287 19.94 14.88 -5.24
CA LEU A 287 19.67 14.79 -6.70
C LEU A 287 20.94 14.57 -7.55
N TYR A 288 22.06 15.17 -7.12
CA TYR A 288 23.37 15.10 -7.79
C TYR A 288 24.19 13.87 -7.37
N ALA A 289 23.77 13.14 -6.34
CA ALA A 289 24.46 11.93 -5.91
C ALA A 289 24.20 10.79 -6.91
N ASN A 290 25.13 9.84 -6.95
CA ASN A 290 24.95 8.64 -7.76
C ASN A 290 23.69 7.90 -7.29
N LYS A 291 22.83 7.50 -8.23
CA LYS A 291 21.51 6.90 -7.99
C LYS A 291 20.47 7.80 -7.29
N GLY A 292 20.72 9.11 -7.14
CA GLY A 292 19.69 10.05 -6.63
C GLY A 292 18.50 10.15 -7.58
N LEU A 293 18.77 10.34 -8.87
CA LEU A 293 17.80 10.25 -9.95
C LEU A 293 17.98 8.95 -10.74
N VAL A 294 16.89 8.20 -10.87
CA VAL A 294 16.86 6.92 -11.58
C VAL A 294 15.64 6.90 -12.50
N VAL A 295 15.83 6.31 -13.69
CA VAL A 295 14.73 5.99 -14.59
C VAL A 295 14.35 4.54 -14.34
N VAL A 296 13.07 4.29 -14.06
CA VAL A 296 12.55 2.95 -13.81
C VAL A 296 11.47 2.61 -14.84
N ASP A 297 11.39 1.33 -15.20
CA ASP A 297 10.32 0.83 -16.07
C ASP A 297 8.98 0.90 -15.32
N TYR A 298 7.90 1.25 -16.01
CA TYR A 298 6.58 1.36 -15.41
C TYR A 298 6.11 0.05 -14.75
N THR A 299 6.55 -1.11 -15.27
CA THR A 299 6.18 -2.42 -14.73
C THR A 299 6.83 -2.70 -13.37
N SER A 300 7.89 -1.98 -13.00
CA SER A 300 8.54 -2.12 -11.69
C SER A 300 7.78 -1.41 -10.57
N ILE A 301 6.80 -0.56 -10.91
CA ILE A 301 6.01 0.21 -9.95
C ILE A 301 4.89 -0.68 -9.42
N ASP A 302 5.00 -1.07 -8.15
CA ASP A 302 4.07 -1.98 -7.49
C ASP A 302 2.87 -1.23 -6.88
N SER A 303 3.14 -0.20 -6.10
CA SER A 303 2.11 0.52 -5.35
C SER A 303 2.52 1.93 -4.98
N VAL A 304 1.52 2.76 -4.69
CA VAL A 304 1.68 4.10 -4.11
C VAL A 304 1.82 3.97 -2.61
N VAL A 305 2.85 4.60 -2.06
CA VAL A 305 3.14 4.65 -0.62
C VAL A 305 3.06 6.08 -0.12
N ALA A 306 2.95 6.24 1.20
CA ALA A 306 3.14 7.55 1.83
C ALA A 306 4.54 7.61 2.43
N MET A 307 5.28 8.66 2.05
CA MET A 307 6.53 9.06 2.68
C MET A 307 6.26 10.38 3.38
N ILE A 308 6.38 10.39 4.70
CA ILE A 308 6.02 11.54 5.53
C ILE A 308 7.30 12.17 6.08
N PRO A 309 7.53 13.47 5.87
CA PRO A 309 8.73 14.13 6.35
C PRO A 309 8.67 14.31 7.87
N ARG A 310 9.79 14.06 8.55
CA ARG A 310 9.97 14.28 9.98
C ARG A 310 11.45 14.48 10.32
N ASP A 311 11.78 15.56 11.01
CA ASP A 311 13.11 15.83 11.57
C ASP A 311 14.26 15.68 10.54
N GLY A 312 14.03 16.15 9.30
CA GLY A 312 14.99 16.05 8.20
C GLY A 312 15.02 14.69 7.48
N ARG A 313 14.29 13.69 7.98
CA ARG A 313 14.15 12.35 7.39
C ARG A 313 12.73 12.13 6.86
N TRP A 314 12.52 10.98 6.24
CA TRP A 314 11.24 10.52 5.72
C TRP A 314 10.88 9.18 6.33
N PHE A 315 9.61 8.98 6.65
CA PHE A 315 9.14 7.69 7.14
C PHE A 315 8.04 7.09 6.28
N LEU A 316 8.17 5.78 6.08
CA LEU A 316 7.27 5.01 5.24
C LEU A 316 5.97 4.68 5.97
N VAL A 317 4.87 4.86 5.26
CA VAL A 317 3.54 4.42 5.64
C VAL A 317 2.90 3.70 4.45
N GLU A 318 2.87 2.37 4.55
CA GLU A 318 2.08 1.54 3.65
C GLU A 318 0.64 1.45 4.16
N LYS A 319 -0.31 1.47 3.22
CA LYS A 319 -1.72 1.29 3.56
C LYS A 319 -1.99 -0.21 3.74
N ILE A 320 -2.36 -0.58 4.96
CA ILE A 320 -2.58 -1.95 5.45
C ILE A 320 -3.55 -2.78 4.57
N THR A 321 -4.45 -2.13 3.81
CA THR A 321 -5.58 -2.81 3.15
C THR A 321 -5.66 -2.69 1.62
N LEU A 322 -4.65 -2.10 0.96
CA LEU A 322 -4.70 -1.80 -0.48
C LEU A 322 -3.82 -2.67 -1.38
N ALA A 323 -3.16 -3.70 -0.85
CA ALA A 323 -2.55 -4.72 -1.68
C ALA A 323 -3.68 -5.45 -2.44
N SER A 324 -3.67 -5.28 -3.76
CA SER A 324 -4.64 -5.89 -4.65
C SER A 324 -4.47 -7.39 -4.71
N GLY A 325 -5.56 -8.06 -4.37
CA GLY A 325 -5.86 -9.41 -4.81
C GLY A 325 -7.30 -9.37 -5.30
N THR A 326 -7.48 -9.61 -6.59
CA THR A 326 -8.74 -10.08 -7.14
C THR A 326 -9.19 -11.26 -6.28
N LEU A 327 -10.45 -11.29 -5.83
CA LEU A 327 -11.09 -12.49 -5.30
C LEU A 327 -11.34 -13.46 -6.47
N ALA A 328 -10.27 -13.93 -7.12
CA ALA A 328 -10.35 -15.18 -7.84
C ALA A 328 -10.19 -16.23 -6.75
N GLY A 329 -11.31 -16.89 -6.39
CA GLY A 329 -11.29 -18.01 -5.47
C GLY A 329 -10.20 -18.99 -5.90
N ILE A 330 -9.51 -19.56 -4.93
CA ILE A 330 -8.80 -20.83 -5.17
C ILE A 330 -9.88 -21.73 -5.77
N PRO A 331 -9.75 -22.24 -7.00
CA PRO A 331 -10.59 -23.34 -7.43
C PRO A 331 -10.25 -24.47 -6.46
N GLU A 332 -11.11 -24.71 -5.48
CA GLU A 332 -11.10 -25.98 -4.79
C GLU A 332 -11.26 -27.03 -5.88
N GLU A 333 -10.24 -27.86 -6.07
CA GLU A 333 -10.43 -29.14 -6.73
C GLU A 333 -11.49 -29.86 -5.90
N ILE A 334 -12.72 -29.86 -6.39
CA ILE A 334 -13.81 -30.65 -5.84
C ILE A 334 -13.31 -32.08 -5.89
N GLN A 335 -12.94 -32.62 -4.73
CA GLN A 335 -12.63 -34.04 -4.63
C GLN A 335 -13.88 -34.78 -5.10
N PRO A 336 -13.75 -35.78 -5.99
CA PRO A 336 -14.89 -36.56 -6.43
C PRO A 336 -15.60 -37.13 -5.19
N GLU A 337 -16.93 -36.99 -5.16
CA GLU A 337 -17.73 -37.59 -4.10
C GLU A 337 -17.37 -39.08 -4.01
N PRO A 338 -17.12 -39.62 -2.80
CA PRO A 338 -16.85 -41.03 -2.66
C PRO A 338 -18.08 -41.81 -3.16
N ASP A 339 -17.83 -42.79 -4.02
CA ASP A 339 -18.85 -43.72 -4.46
C ASP A 339 -19.52 -44.34 -3.22
N PHE A 340 -20.80 -44.02 -3.01
CA PHE A 340 -21.63 -44.72 -2.05
C PHE A 340 -21.80 -46.15 -2.54
N VAL A 341 -21.17 -47.10 -1.84
CA VAL A 341 -21.55 -48.52 -1.86
C VAL A 341 -22.39 -48.81 -0.63
#